data_AF-A0A834I1M3-F1
#
_entry.id   AF-A0A834I1M3-F1
#
_cell.length_a   1.000
_cell.length_b   1.000
_cell.length_c   1.000
_cell.angle_alpha   90.00
_cell.angle_beta   90.00
_cell.angle_gamma   90.00
#
_symmetry.space_group_name_H-M   'P 1'
#
loop_
_entity.id
_entity.type
_entity.pdbx_description
1 polymer ?
#
loop_
_entity_poly.entity_id
_entity_poly.type
_entity_poly.pdbx_seq_one_letter_code
_entity_poly.pdbx_strand_id
1 'polypeptide(L)'
;MLKNIVMLCMTIVSAKAQRPYDEAWHRRWFPHSPNELDNNPVVSDGKNLNDVHHGIAMGVVDSSCDDGKTNLQIDWYNNEENYTCFENKSLFLPRANVHPIDSVEHIPEAYNAQHKCMNESITYNEIIPTFGTHRPLWAVYGEYIFLPRHRWLHNLEHGAVAMLYHPCANKNEVNILKSLVKSCLYRHVITPYNMLSSTRPLALVSWGHRLEMSKVAPAVVIDFIKKHALRGPERTHKNGQYDYGLKENAQPVSDMDDQILCPKVSGGIEMK
;
A
#
# COMPACT_ATOMS: atom_id res chain seq x y z
N MET A 1 23.69 32.51 -82.96
CA MET A 1 22.38 32.15 -83.54
C MET A 1 21.74 31.10 -82.66
N LEU A 2 20.48 31.32 -82.29
CA LEU A 2 19.66 30.53 -81.37
C LEU A 2 19.64 29.02 -81.68
N LYS A 3 19.47 28.21 -80.62
CA LYS A 3 18.33 27.27 -80.56
C LYS A 3 18.01 26.91 -79.11
N ASN A 4 16.79 27.27 -78.72
CA ASN A 4 16.14 26.95 -77.45
C ASN A 4 15.90 25.45 -77.34
N ILE A 5 16.22 24.86 -76.18
CA ILE A 5 15.60 23.62 -75.72
C ILE A 5 15.06 23.90 -74.32
N VAL A 6 13.74 23.92 -74.21
CA VAL A 6 13.00 23.99 -72.94
C VAL A 6 12.94 22.58 -72.39
N MET A 7 13.65 22.31 -71.29
CA MET A 7 13.57 21.04 -70.57
C MET A 7 12.63 21.21 -69.38
N LEU A 8 11.45 20.59 -69.48
CA LEU A 8 10.41 20.59 -68.45
C LEU A 8 10.86 19.68 -67.30
N CYS A 9 11.35 20.25 -66.19
CA CYS A 9 11.74 19.50 -65.00
C CYS A 9 10.53 19.35 -64.08
N MET A 10 9.80 18.23 -64.18
CA MET A 10 8.74 17.87 -63.23
C MET A 10 9.38 17.47 -61.89
N THR A 11 9.15 18.27 -60.86
CA THR A 11 9.46 17.91 -59.47
C THR A 11 8.45 16.87 -58.99
N ILE A 12 8.91 15.62 -58.81
CA ILE A 12 8.12 14.60 -58.11
C ILE A 12 8.19 14.92 -56.62
N VAL A 13 7.15 15.57 -56.10
CA VAL A 13 6.92 15.66 -54.65
C VAL A 13 6.59 14.26 -54.17
N SER A 14 7.55 13.61 -53.50
CA SER A 14 7.32 12.36 -52.80
C SER A 14 6.42 12.64 -51.59
N ALA A 15 5.10 12.56 -51.79
CA ALA A 15 4.14 12.56 -50.70
C ALA A 15 4.47 11.36 -49.81
N LYS A 16 4.93 11.61 -48.59
CA LYS A 16 4.95 10.60 -47.53
C LYS A 16 3.51 10.09 -47.42
N ALA A 17 3.28 8.84 -47.82
CA ALA A 17 2.02 8.18 -47.59
C ALA A 17 1.77 8.16 -46.07
N GLN A 18 0.82 8.97 -45.60
CA GLN A 18 0.19 8.78 -44.32
C GLN A 18 -0.34 7.33 -44.32
N ARG A 19 0.17 6.47 -43.44
CA ARG A 19 -0.43 5.15 -43.22
C ARG A 19 -1.77 5.38 -42.52
N PRO A 20 -2.93 5.07 -43.12
CA PRO A 20 -4.18 5.11 -42.42
C PRO A 20 -4.40 3.71 -41.85
N TYR A 21 -3.61 3.35 -40.84
CA TYR A 21 -3.82 2.11 -40.11
C TYR A 21 -3.72 2.41 -38.62
N ASP A 22 -4.88 2.38 -37.99
CA ASP A 22 -5.05 2.17 -36.56
C ASP A 22 -4.37 0.84 -36.20
N GLU A 23 -3.44 0.83 -35.24
CA GLU A 23 -2.69 -0.39 -34.87
C GLU A 23 -3.54 -1.41 -34.10
N ALA A 24 -4.81 -1.09 -33.84
CA ALA A 24 -5.73 -1.99 -33.16
C ALA A 24 -6.42 -2.93 -34.16
N TRP A 25 -6.01 -4.21 -34.13
CA TRP A 25 -6.63 -5.27 -34.89
C TRP A 25 -7.95 -5.71 -34.24
N HIS A 26 -9.06 -5.66 -34.98
CA HIS A 26 -10.41 -5.79 -34.38
C HIS A 26 -11.26 -6.99 -34.85
N ARG A 27 -10.71 -8.04 -35.49
CA ARG A 27 -11.52 -9.19 -35.97
C ARG A 27 -10.76 -10.50 -36.07
N ARG A 28 -11.37 -11.62 -35.62
CA ARG A 28 -10.80 -12.99 -35.67
C ARG A 28 -10.37 -13.41 -37.08
N TRP A 29 -9.19 -14.03 -37.21
CA TRP A 29 -8.74 -14.69 -38.45
C TRP A 29 -9.10 -16.19 -38.43
N PHE A 30 -9.32 -16.76 -39.64
CA PHE A 30 -9.55 -18.17 -40.05
C PHE A 30 -9.81 -19.24 -38.94
N PRO A 31 -10.90 -20.03 -38.99
CA PRO A 31 -11.74 -20.37 -40.16
C PRO A 31 -13.07 -19.58 -40.30
N HIS A 32 -13.26 -18.51 -39.55
CA HIS A 32 -14.55 -17.78 -39.49
C HIS A 32 -14.75 -16.76 -40.62
N SER A 33 -16.01 -16.50 -40.98
CA SER A 33 -16.35 -15.58 -42.08
C SER A 33 -16.30 -14.11 -41.63
N PRO A 34 -16.00 -13.15 -42.52
CA PRO A 34 -15.94 -11.72 -42.18
C PRO A 34 -17.25 -11.11 -41.66
N ASN A 35 -18.38 -11.80 -41.85
CA ASN A 35 -19.73 -11.34 -41.52
C ASN A 35 -20.34 -12.08 -40.32
N GLU A 36 -19.57 -12.94 -39.64
CA GLU A 36 -20.04 -13.68 -38.48
C GLU A 36 -20.15 -12.75 -37.26
N LEU A 37 -21.30 -12.76 -36.57
CA LEU A 37 -21.51 -11.97 -35.35
C LEU A 37 -20.61 -12.51 -34.23
N ASP A 38 -19.76 -11.65 -33.68
CA ASP A 38 -18.90 -12.00 -32.55
C ASP A 38 -19.74 -12.07 -31.26
N ASN A 39 -20.08 -13.28 -30.84
CA ASN A 39 -20.77 -13.56 -29.58
C ASN A 39 -19.79 -13.94 -28.44
N ASN A 40 -18.48 -13.85 -28.66
CA ASN A 40 -17.56 -14.02 -27.54
C ASN A 40 -17.66 -12.80 -26.63
N PRO A 41 -17.47 -12.96 -25.31
CA PRO A 41 -17.21 -11.81 -24.47
C PRO A 41 -16.05 -11.03 -25.09
N VAL A 42 -16.27 -9.73 -25.31
CA VAL A 42 -15.19 -8.81 -25.70
C VAL A 42 -14.10 -9.03 -24.65
N VAL A 43 -12.96 -9.59 -25.06
CA VAL A 43 -11.74 -9.46 -24.28
C VAL A 43 -11.46 -7.98 -24.33
N SER A 44 -11.94 -7.24 -23.33
CA SER A 44 -11.47 -5.88 -23.09
C SER A 44 -9.96 -6.00 -23.12
N ASP A 45 -9.28 -5.22 -23.96
CA ASP A 45 -7.83 -5.07 -23.88
C ASP A 45 -7.50 -4.85 -22.42
N GLY A 46 -6.99 -5.92 -21.79
CA GLY A 46 -6.95 -6.05 -20.36
C GLY A 46 -6.10 -4.91 -19.83
N LYS A 47 -6.56 -4.23 -18.79
CA LYS A 47 -5.71 -3.32 -18.02
C LYS A 47 -4.36 -4.03 -17.85
N ASN A 48 -3.24 -3.39 -18.20
CA ASN A 48 -1.95 -4.06 -18.22
C ASN A 48 -1.61 -4.53 -16.79
N LEU A 49 -1.94 -5.79 -16.46
CA LEU A 49 -1.84 -6.35 -15.11
C LEU A 49 -0.41 -6.72 -14.74
N ASN A 50 0.50 -6.69 -15.71
CA ASN A 50 1.90 -7.00 -15.50
C ASN A 50 2.72 -5.71 -15.46
N ASP A 51 3.58 -5.61 -14.46
CA ASP A 51 4.54 -4.52 -14.29
C ASP A 51 5.96 -5.09 -14.27
N VAL A 52 6.89 -4.39 -14.92
CA VAL A 52 8.29 -4.84 -15.07
C VAL A 52 9.04 -4.79 -13.74
N HIS A 53 8.62 -3.92 -12.83
CA HIS A 53 9.26 -3.77 -11.52
C HIS A 53 8.67 -4.77 -10.50
N HIS A 54 7.35 -4.77 -10.33
CA HIS A 54 6.70 -5.49 -9.21
C HIS A 54 6.03 -6.81 -9.63
N GLY A 55 6.13 -7.20 -10.90
CA GLY A 55 5.46 -8.36 -11.48
C GLY A 55 4.00 -8.08 -11.81
N ILE A 56 3.19 -7.76 -10.79
CA ILE A 56 1.79 -7.33 -10.95
C ILE A 56 1.67 -5.81 -10.78
N ALA A 57 0.86 -5.20 -11.65
CA ALA A 57 0.64 -3.76 -11.67
C ALA A 57 -0.03 -3.27 -10.39
N MET A 58 0.59 -2.26 -9.79
CA MET A 58 0.11 -1.57 -8.61
C MET A 58 -1.19 -0.81 -8.88
N GLY A 59 -2.15 -0.87 -7.94
CA GLY A 59 -3.35 -0.02 -7.95
C GLY A 59 -4.39 -0.33 -9.04
N VAL A 60 -4.19 -1.40 -9.82
CA VAL A 60 -5.11 -1.83 -10.88
C VAL A 60 -6.13 -2.80 -10.28
N VAL A 61 -7.37 -2.32 -10.11
CA VAL A 61 -8.49 -3.14 -9.63
C VAL A 61 -8.90 -4.13 -10.73
N ASP A 62 -8.76 -5.42 -10.44
CA ASP A 62 -9.09 -6.51 -11.36
C ASP A 62 -9.55 -7.77 -10.60
N SER A 63 -10.75 -8.27 -10.90
CA SER A 63 -11.33 -9.42 -10.21
C SER A 63 -10.59 -10.73 -10.43
N SER A 64 -9.76 -10.84 -11.48
CA SER A 64 -8.91 -12.00 -11.71
C SER A 64 -7.64 -12.01 -10.83
N CYS A 65 -7.25 -10.85 -10.31
CA CYS A 65 -6.06 -10.68 -9.48
C CYS A 65 -6.37 -10.18 -8.08
N ASP A 66 -6.80 -8.92 -7.95
CA ASP A 66 -7.16 -8.29 -6.69
C ASP A 66 -8.17 -7.17 -6.98
N ASP A 67 -9.37 -7.31 -6.44
CA ASP A 67 -10.41 -6.29 -6.45
C ASP A 67 -10.74 -5.74 -5.06
N GLY A 68 -9.96 -6.16 -4.05
CA GLY A 68 -10.16 -5.84 -2.64
C GLY A 68 -11.42 -6.44 -2.01
N LYS A 69 -12.15 -7.31 -2.72
CA LYS A 69 -13.47 -7.81 -2.30
C LYS A 69 -13.58 -9.33 -2.35
N THR A 70 -12.97 -9.95 -3.34
CA THR A 70 -12.97 -11.40 -3.56
C THR A 70 -11.73 -12.04 -2.97
N ASN A 71 -11.85 -13.34 -2.66
CA ASN A 71 -10.75 -14.16 -2.14
C ASN A 71 -10.09 -13.66 -0.83
N LEU A 72 -10.78 -12.79 -0.09
CA LEU A 72 -10.27 -12.24 1.17
C LEU A 72 -9.87 -13.33 2.17
N GLN A 73 -10.53 -14.48 2.14
CA GLN A 73 -10.23 -15.64 3.00
C GLN A 73 -8.80 -16.13 2.92
N ILE A 74 -8.07 -15.84 1.83
CA ILE A 74 -6.67 -16.22 1.66
C ILE A 74 -5.77 -15.40 2.59
N ASP A 75 -6.10 -14.13 2.82
CA ASP A 75 -5.39 -13.26 3.76
C ASP A 75 -5.99 -13.35 5.16
N TRP A 76 -7.32 -13.33 5.24
CA TRP A 76 -8.11 -13.49 6.47
C TRP A 76 -9.61 -13.63 6.14
N TYR A 77 -10.33 -14.52 6.82
CA TYR A 77 -11.78 -14.62 6.66
C TYR A 77 -12.54 -14.28 7.94
N ASN A 78 -12.71 -12.99 8.24
CA ASN A 78 -13.46 -12.52 9.42
C ASN A 78 -13.16 -13.30 10.70
N ASN A 79 -11.93 -13.81 10.83
CA ASN A 79 -11.54 -14.59 11.99
C ASN A 79 -11.42 -13.61 13.15
N GLU A 80 -12.35 -13.73 14.11
CA GLU A 80 -12.42 -12.86 15.27
C GLU A 80 -11.13 -12.89 16.09
N GLU A 81 -10.35 -13.98 16.05
CA GLU A 81 -9.06 -14.08 16.74
C GLU A 81 -8.06 -12.99 16.35
N ASN A 82 -8.21 -12.41 15.15
CA ASN A 82 -7.33 -11.37 14.66
C ASN A 82 -7.56 -10.01 15.36
N TYR A 83 -8.76 -9.76 15.88
CA TYR A 83 -9.16 -8.46 16.42
C TYR A 83 -9.87 -8.52 17.78
N THR A 84 -10.18 -9.71 18.28
CA THR A 84 -10.80 -9.97 19.57
C THR A 84 -9.80 -10.54 20.55
N CYS A 85 -9.85 -10.06 21.80
CA CYS A 85 -8.98 -10.56 22.85
C CYS A 85 -9.53 -11.86 23.46
N PHE A 86 -8.82 -12.96 23.23
CA PHE A 86 -9.11 -14.26 23.85
C PHE A 86 -8.14 -14.62 25.00
N GLU A 87 -7.03 -13.90 25.14
CA GLU A 87 -6.04 -14.13 26.19
C GLU A 87 -6.33 -13.36 27.48
N ASN A 88 -5.60 -13.72 28.54
CA ASN A 88 -5.67 -13.03 29.82
C ASN A 88 -5.06 -11.62 29.70
N LYS A 89 -5.91 -10.59 29.74
CA LYS A 89 -5.53 -9.16 29.69
C LYS A 89 -4.51 -8.75 30.75
N SER A 90 -4.43 -9.45 31.87
CA SER A 90 -3.43 -9.18 32.92
C SER A 90 -1.99 -9.39 32.44
N LEU A 91 -1.78 -10.21 31.39
CA LEU A 91 -0.47 -10.40 30.75
C LEU A 91 -0.03 -9.18 29.92
N PHE A 92 -0.99 -8.36 29.51
CA PHE A 92 -0.80 -7.23 28.58
C PHE A 92 -0.84 -5.88 29.28
N LEU A 93 -0.65 -5.87 30.60
CA LEU A 93 -0.55 -4.63 31.37
C LEU A 93 0.72 -3.86 31.00
N PRO A 94 0.66 -2.52 30.93
CA PRO A 94 1.81 -1.71 30.55
C PRO A 94 2.91 -1.83 31.59
N ARG A 95 4.12 -2.18 31.14
CA ARG A 95 5.29 -2.34 32.01
C ARG A 95 6.29 -1.22 31.77
N ALA A 96 6.44 -0.33 32.76
CA ALA A 96 7.35 0.82 32.67
C ALA A 96 8.84 0.43 32.63
N ASN A 97 9.19 -0.74 33.16
CA ASN A 97 10.56 -1.28 33.11
C ASN A 97 10.89 -1.97 31.78
N VAL A 98 9.92 -2.11 30.87
CA VAL A 98 10.13 -2.69 29.54
C VAL A 98 10.33 -1.53 28.55
N HIS A 99 11.59 -1.27 28.23
CA HIS A 99 11.94 -0.18 27.31
C HIS A 99 11.48 -0.48 25.87
N PRO A 100 11.08 0.56 25.11
CA PRO A 100 10.83 0.44 23.68
C PRO A 100 12.07 -0.07 22.93
N ILE A 101 11.84 -0.85 21.88
CA ILE A 101 12.90 -1.33 20.98
C ILE A 101 12.62 -0.77 19.60
N ASP A 102 13.51 0.10 19.12
CA ASP A 102 13.58 0.51 17.72
C ASP A 102 14.54 -0.42 17.00
N SER A 103 14.03 -1.13 15.99
CA SER A 103 14.77 -2.12 15.22
C SER A 103 14.68 -1.82 13.74
N VAL A 104 15.78 -2.13 13.04
CA VAL A 104 15.97 -1.90 11.61
C VAL A 104 16.29 -3.22 10.94
N GLU A 105 15.67 -3.45 9.79
CA GLU A 105 16.02 -4.55 8.90
C GLU A 105 16.92 -4.05 7.77
N HIS A 106 17.91 -4.85 7.40
CA HIS A 106 18.75 -4.55 6.26
C HIS A 106 18.02 -4.95 4.97
N ILE A 107 17.57 -3.95 4.21
CA ILE A 107 16.98 -4.14 2.88
C ILE A 107 18.09 -3.90 1.84
N PRO A 108 18.45 -4.90 1.02
CA PRO A 108 19.39 -4.69 -0.07
C PRO A 108 18.91 -3.59 -1.03
N GLU A 109 19.80 -2.76 -1.55
CA GLU A 109 19.43 -1.67 -2.47
C GLU A 109 18.75 -2.18 -3.76
N ALA A 110 19.14 -3.37 -4.22
CA ALA A 110 18.54 -4.03 -5.38
C ALA A 110 17.25 -4.81 -5.05
N TYR A 111 16.81 -4.83 -3.79
CA TYR A 111 15.58 -5.51 -3.40
C TYR A 111 14.38 -4.81 -3.98
N ASN A 112 13.48 -5.59 -4.59
CA ASN A 112 12.21 -5.11 -5.08
C ASN A 112 11.07 -5.97 -4.52
N ALA A 113 10.11 -5.33 -3.88
CA ALA A 113 8.94 -6.03 -3.36
C ALA A 113 8.04 -6.46 -4.52
N GLN A 114 7.61 -7.71 -4.49
CA GLN A 114 6.73 -8.23 -5.55
C GLN A 114 5.27 -8.09 -5.14
N HIS A 115 4.39 -7.84 -6.11
CA HIS A 115 2.95 -7.89 -5.91
C HIS A 115 2.42 -9.28 -6.21
N LYS A 116 1.50 -9.77 -5.37
CA LYS A 116 0.82 -11.07 -5.57
C LYS A 116 -0.69 -10.94 -5.53
N CYS A 117 -1.33 -11.55 -6.52
CA CYS A 117 -2.78 -11.64 -6.65
C CYS A 117 -3.42 -12.44 -5.51
N MET A 118 -4.68 -12.16 -5.19
CA MET A 118 -5.42 -12.75 -4.08
C MET A 118 -5.53 -14.27 -4.12
N ASN A 119 -5.37 -14.90 -5.29
CA ASN A 119 -5.35 -16.36 -5.45
C ASN A 119 -4.06 -17.04 -4.94
N GLU A 120 -3.04 -16.26 -4.58
CA GLU A 120 -1.79 -16.76 -4.00
C GLU A 120 -1.68 -16.43 -2.51
N SER A 121 -1.11 -17.34 -1.72
CA SER A 121 -0.75 -17.06 -0.33
C SER A 121 0.61 -16.35 -0.22
N ILE A 122 0.76 -15.53 0.82
CA ILE A 122 1.99 -14.79 1.10
C ILE A 122 2.45 -15.10 2.53
N THR A 123 3.66 -15.64 2.67
CA THR A 123 4.28 -15.93 3.97
C THR A 123 5.43 -14.96 4.24
N TYR A 124 5.73 -14.73 5.53
CA TYR A 124 6.84 -13.88 5.96
C TYR A 124 7.57 -14.62 7.07
N ASN A 125 8.89 -14.44 7.11
CA ASN A 125 9.74 -15.04 8.15
C ASN A 125 9.63 -14.29 9.47
N GLU A 126 9.44 -12.97 9.40
CA GLU A 126 9.31 -12.09 10.56
C GLU A 126 7.88 -12.08 11.09
N ILE A 127 7.76 -12.03 12.42
CA ILE A 127 6.48 -11.83 13.10
C ILE A 127 5.88 -10.49 12.67
N ILE A 128 6.65 -9.40 12.77
CA ILE A 128 6.23 -8.08 12.29
C ILE A 128 7.06 -7.78 11.05
N PRO A 129 6.57 -8.11 9.84
CA PRO A 129 7.30 -7.78 8.61
C PRO A 129 7.39 -6.26 8.44
N THR A 130 8.56 -5.75 8.04
CA THR A 130 8.76 -4.31 7.75
C THR A 130 8.89 -4.02 6.27
N PHE A 131 9.10 -5.05 5.45
CA PHE A 131 9.10 -5.04 3.99
C PHE A 131 8.75 -6.46 3.49
N GLY A 132 8.51 -6.62 2.20
CA GLY A 132 8.21 -7.94 1.63
C GLY A 132 7.24 -7.89 0.47
N THR A 133 7.02 -9.05 -0.15
CA THR A 133 5.95 -9.27 -1.13
C THR A 133 4.58 -8.95 -0.52
N HIS A 134 3.69 -8.27 -1.23
CA HIS A 134 2.42 -7.82 -0.67
C HIS A 134 1.31 -7.71 -1.74
N ARG A 135 0.09 -7.25 -1.39
CA ARG A 135 -1.03 -7.17 -2.34
C ARG A 135 -0.93 -5.92 -3.22
N PRO A 136 -1.29 -5.98 -4.51
CA PRO A 136 -1.18 -4.82 -5.42
C PRO A 136 -2.13 -3.66 -5.09
N LEU A 137 -3.20 -3.89 -4.33
CA LEU A 137 -4.04 -2.81 -3.81
C LEU A 137 -3.70 -2.54 -2.34
N TRP A 138 -3.26 -1.32 -2.03
CA TRP A 138 -3.02 -0.90 -0.65
C TRP A 138 -4.32 -0.49 0.05
N ALA A 139 -4.24 -0.33 1.37
CA ALA A 139 -5.38 0.10 2.17
C ALA A 139 -5.64 1.60 2.02
N VAL A 140 -6.90 2.01 2.15
CA VAL A 140 -7.25 3.40 2.49
C VAL A 140 -6.53 3.78 3.79
N TYR A 141 -5.97 4.99 3.88
CA TYR A 141 -5.35 5.42 5.14
C TYR A 141 -6.43 5.60 6.21
N GLY A 142 -6.21 5.07 7.41
CA GLY A 142 -7.22 5.12 8.48
C GLY A 142 -7.13 4.01 9.53
N GLU A 143 -8.18 3.94 10.36
CA GLU A 143 -8.33 2.92 11.40
C GLU A 143 -9.26 1.80 10.93
N TYR A 144 -8.87 0.55 11.17
CA TYR A 144 -9.58 -0.64 10.75
C TYR A 144 -10.06 -1.48 11.94
N ILE A 145 -11.14 -2.25 11.71
CA ILE A 145 -11.52 -3.39 12.57
C ILE A 145 -10.39 -4.41 12.54
N PHE A 146 -9.94 -4.75 11.34
CA PHE A 146 -8.74 -5.52 11.07
C PHE A 146 -8.26 -5.21 9.64
N LEU A 147 -6.95 -5.25 9.46
CA LEU A 147 -6.27 -4.99 8.19
C LEU A 147 -5.14 -6.01 8.08
N PRO A 148 -5.17 -6.94 7.11
CA PRO A 148 -4.17 -7.97 7.00
C PRO A 148 -2.81 -7.38 6.63
N ARG A 149 -1.75 -8.07 7.06
CA ARG A 149 -0.36 -7.65 6.88
C ARG A 149 0.04 -7.33 5.45
N HIS A 150 -0.51 -8.05 4.49
CA HIS A 150 -0.26 -7.83 3.06
C HIS A 150 -0.80 -6.48 2.55
N ARG A 151 -1.74 -5.84 3.25
CA ARG A 151 -2.30 -4.54 2.85
C ARG A 151 -1.50 -3.41 3.47
N TRP A 152 -1.28 -3.45 4.79
CA TRP A 152 -0.53 -2.39 5.44
C TRP A 152 0.96 -2.38 5.06
N LEU A 153 1.55 -3.51 4.65
CA LEU A 153 2.92 -3.53 4.09
C LEU A 153 3.05 -2.68 2.83
N HIS A 154 2.05 -2.71 1.95
CA HIS A 154 2.01 -1.84 0.77
C HIS A 154 1.88 -0.37 1.20
N ASN A 155 1.05 -0.06 2.21
CA ASN A 155 1.03 1.29 2.76
C ASN A 155 2.43 1.72 3.25
N LEU A 156 3.21 0.83 3.88
CA LEU A 156 4.59 1.14 4.30
C LEU A 156 5.48 1.46 3.10
N GLU A 157 5.33 0.73 1.99
CA GLU A 157 6.05 0.99 0.74
C GLU A 157 5.81 2.41 0.22
N HIS A 158 4.59 2.94 0.41
CA HIS A 158 4.20 4.31 0.09
C HIS A 158 4.60 5.35 1.16
N GLY A 159 5.35 4.91 2.17
CA GLY A 159 5.85 5.74 3.25
C GLY A 159 4.88 5.97 4.40
N ALA A 160 3.86 5.12 4.55
CA ALA A 160 2.97 5.17 5.70
C ALA A 160 3.63 4.64 6.98
N VAL A 161 2.95 4.88 8.11
CA VAL A 161 3.23 4.21 9.37
C VAL A 161 2.03 3.35 9.77
N ALA A 162 2.26 2.05 9.97
CA ALA A 162 1.27 1.15 10.54
C ALA A 162 1.39 1.14 12.07
N MET A 163 0.31 1.48 12.76
CA MET A 163 0.17 1.30 14.20
C MET A 163 -0.52 -0.03 14.48
N LEU A 164 0.22 -0.94 15.09
CA LEU A 164 -0.24 -2.26 15.48
C LEU A 164 -0.47 -2.32 16.99
N TYR A 165 -1.50 -3.02 17.43
CA TYR A 165 -1.72 -3.29 18.84
C TYR A 165 -2.31 -4.69 19.04
N HIS A 166 -1.89 -5.37 20.10
CA HIS A 166 -2.49 -6.64 20.45
C HIS A 166 -3.95 -6.41 20.87
N PRO A 167 -4.93 -7.25 20.45
CA PRO A 167 -6.32 -7.10 20.86
C PRO A 167 -6.52 -7.05 22.40
N CYS A 168 -5.64 -7.72 23.15
CA CYS A 168 -5.63 -7.72 24.61
C CYS A 168 -4.83 -6.57 25.26
N ALA A 169 -4.18 -5.71 24.48
CA ALA A 169 -3.41 -4.58 24.98
C ALA A 169 -4.25 -3.65 25.87
N ASN A 170 -3.60 -2.98 26.80
CA ASN A 170 -4.26 -2.00 27.64
C ASN A 170 -4.90 -0.89 26.78
N LYS A 171 -6.21 -0.71 26.94
CA LYS A 171 -7.00 0.22 26.11
C LYS A 171 -6.54 1.68 26.22
N ASN A 172 -6.06 2.12 27.38
CA ASN A 172 -5.60 3.49 27.56
C ASN A 172 -4.32 3.74 26.76
N GLU A 173 -3.37 2.80 26.82
CA GLU A 173 -2.13 2.89 26.02
C GLU A 173 -2.42 2.85 24.51
N VAL A 174 -3.33 1.97 24.08
CA VAL A 174 -3.79 1.95 22.68
C VAL A 174 -4.37 3.31 22.28
N ASN A 175 -5.25 3.91 23.10
CA ASN A 175 -5.86 5.19 22.79
C ASN A 175 -4.85 6.35 22.76
N ILE A 176 -3.86 6.35 23.67
CA ILE A 176 -2.77 7.33 23.67
C ILE A 176 -1.97 7.22 22.37
N LEU A 177 -1.58 6.00 21.97
CA LEU A 177 -0.81 5.79 20.73
C LEU A 177 -1.63 6.17 19.49
N LYS A 178 -2.93 5.84 19.45
CA LYS A 178 -3.85 6.26 18.37
C LYS A 178 -3.89 7.78 18.24
N SER A 179 -4.05 8.49 19.36
CA SER A 179 -4.09 9.95 19.38
C SER A 179 -2.79 10.57 18.85
N LEU A 180 -1.64 10.03 19.25
CA LEU A 180 -0.34 10.49 18.75
C LEU A 180 -0.20 10.27 17.25
N VAL A 181 -0.47 9.06 16.75
CA VAL A 181 -0.36 8.74 15.32
C VAL A 181 -1.30 9.62 14.49
N LYS A 182 -2.58 9.72 14.88
CA LYS A 182 -3.59 10.53 14.18
C LYS A 182 -3.29 12.04 14.21
N SER A 183 -2.55 12.52 15.20
CA SER A 183 -2.12 13.92 15.29
C SER A 183 -0.77 14.20 14.64
N CYS A 184 -0.09 13.16 14.15
CA CYS A 184 1.25 13.25 13.60
C CYS A 184 1.34 13.12 12.09
N LEU A 185 0.53 12.25 11.49
CA LEU A 185 0.69 11.79 10.11
C LEU A 185 -0.68 11.49 9.49
N TYR A 186 -0.92 11.94 8.27
CA TYR A 186 -2.08 11.55 7.46
C TYR A 186 -1.93 10.11 6.98
N ARG A 187 -0.79 9.75 6.40
CA ARG A 187 -0.47 8.39 5.93
C ARG A 187 -0.25 7.38 7.06
N HIS A 188 -1.29 7.14 7.86
CA HIS A 188 -1.29 6.10 8.89
C HIS A 188 -2.32 5.02 8.58
N VAL A 189 -2.02 3.82 9.04
CA VAL A 189 -3.02 2.74 9.17
C VAL A 189 -2.97 2.22 10.60
N ILE A 190 -4.13 2.01 11.22
CA ILE A 190 -4.24 1.54 12.61
C ILE A 190 -5.04 0.25 12.61
N THR A 191 -4.48 -0.82 13.15
CA THR A 191 -5.13 -2.14 13.12
C THR A 191 -4.69 -3.03 14.27
N PRO A 192 -5.55 -3.92 14.80
CA PRO A 192 -5.12 -4.94 15.73
C PRO A 192 -4.18 -5.97 15.07
N TYR A 193 -3.27 -6.52 15.87
CA TYR A 193 -2.33 -7.56 15.47
C TYR A 193 -2.06 -8.52 16.63
N ASN A 194 -2.71 -9.69 16.58
CA ASN A 194 -2.67 -10.71 17.64
C ASN A 194 -1.32 -11.45 17.76
N MET A 195 -0.37 -11.24 16.86
CA MET A 195 0.96 -11.85 16.96
C MET A 195 1.96 -11.00 17.76
N LEU A 196 1.56 -9.82 18.26
CA LEU A 196 2.40 -9.02 19.15
C LEU A 196 2.55 -9.68 20.51
N SER A 197 3.78 -9.67 21.05
CA SER A 197 4.05 -10.27 22.36
C SER A 197 3.33 -9.55 23.50
N SER A 198 3.02 -10.27 24.57
CA SER A 198 2.54 -9.69 25.84
C SER A 198 3.57 -8.77 26.52
N THR A 199 4.83 -8.79 26.06
CA THR A 199 5.87 -7.87 26.54
C THR A 199 5.84 -6.53 25.84
N ARG A 200 5.56 -6.52 24.55
CA ARG A 200 5.44 -5.29 23.75
C ARG A 200 4.20 -5.39 22.87
N PRO A 201 3.01 -5.18 23.44
CA PRO A 201 1.76 -5.38 22.73
C PRO A 201 1.35 -4.18 21.88
N LEU A 202 2.27 -3.26 21.62
CA LEU A 202 2.09 -2.07 20.80
C LEU A 202 3.29 -1.96 19.87
N ALA A 203 3.06 -1.64 18.60
CA ALA A 203 4.14 -1.39 17.66
C ALA A 203 3.80 -0.28 16.66
N LEU A 204 4.83 0.43 16.20
CA LEU A 204 4.80 1.23 14.98
C LEU A 204 5.71 0.58 13.95
N VAL A 205 5.26 0.53 12.70
CA VAL A 205 5.99 -0.10 11.60
C VAL A 205 6.03 0.87 10.44
N SER A 206 7.20 1.00 9.83
CA SER A 206 7.45 1.72 8.58
C SER A 206 8.39 0.89 7.72
N TRP A 207 8.64 1.29 6.48
CA TRP A 207 9.46 0.50 5.56
C TRP A 207 10.86 0.24 6.14
N GLY A 208 11.16 -1.02 6.45
CA GLY A 208 12.45 -1.46 7.04
C GLY A 208 12.66 -1.15 8.54
N HIS A 209 11.67 -0.56 9.24
CA HIS A 209 11.81 -0.18 10.64
C HIS A 209 10.58 -0.54 11.47
N ARG A 210 10.80 -1.01 12.70
CA ARG A 210 9.72 -1.23 13.68
C ARG A 210 10.12 -0.79 15.08
N LEU A 211 9.20 -0.11 15.74
CA LEU A 211 9.28 0.30 17.13
C LEU A 211 8.27 -0.51 17.94
N GLU A 212 8.73 -1.42 18.78
CA GLU A 212 7.90 -2.20 19.69
C GLU A 212 7.94 -1.62 21.10
N MET A 213 6.81 -1.51 21.78
CA MET A 213 6.72 -0.91 23.12
C MET A 213 5.72 -1.61 24.04
N SER A 214 6.02 -1.59 25.34
CA SER A 214 5.09 -2.06 26.39
C SER A 214 4.13 -0.96 26.85
N LYS A 215 4.68 0.23 27.02
CA LYS A 215 4.00 1.46 27.43
C LYS A 215 4.35 2.56 26.44
N VAL A 216 3.38 3.42 26.10
CA VAL A 216 3.60 4.51 25.16
C VAL A 216 4.56 5.53 25.76
N ALA A 217 5.61 5.83 25.01
CA ALA A 217 6.54 6.91 25.29
C ALA A 217 6.40 7.98 24.18
N PRO A 218 5.64 9.07 24.41
CA PRO A 218 5.27 10.02 23.34
C PRO A 218 6.46 10.57 22.56
N ALA A 219 7.54 10.96 23.25
CA ALA A 219 8.75 11.47 22.61
C ALA A 219 9.39 10.45 21.64
N VAL A 220 9.45 9.17 22.04
CA VAL A 220 10.00 8.09 21.21
C VAL A 220 9.11 7.81 20.00
N VAL A 221 7.79 7.82 20.19
CA VAL A 221 6.80 7.67 19.10
C VAL A 221 6.95 8.78 18.07
N ILE A 222 7.03 10.03 18.53
CA ILE A 222 7.17 11.20 17.65
C ILE A 222 8.50 11.17 16.90
N ASP A 223 9.59 10.81 17.58
CA ASP A 223 10.91 10.67 16.96
C ASP A 223 10.90 9.60 15.87
N PHE A 224 10.31 8.43 16.15
CA PHE A 224 10.17 7.35 15.17
C PHE A 224 9.39 7.81 13.93
N ILE A 225 8.23 8.44 14.12
CA ILE A 225 7.41 8.93 12.99
C ILE A 225 8.20 9.95 12.17
N LYS A 226 8.84 10.94 12.81
CA LYS A 226 9.62 11.96 12.10
C LYS A 226 10.79 11.39 11.32
N LYS A 227 11.43 10.35 11.84
CA LYS A 227 12.62 9.74 11.24
C LYS A 227 12.27 8.78 10.10
N HIS A 228 11.20 8.01 10.25
CA HIS A 228 10.94 6.85 9.39
C HIS A 228 9.67 6.93 8.53
N ALA A 229 8.71 7.81 8.84
CA ALA A 229 7.61 8.06 7.92
C ALA A 229 8.13 8.66 6.61
N LEU A 230 7.43 8.39 5.51
CA LEU A 230 7.75 8.90 4.16
C LEU A 230 9.07 8.37 3.57
N ARG A 231 9.65 7.33 4.18
CA ARG A 231 10.90 6.68 3.77
C ARG A 231 10.72 5.36 3.00
N GLY A 232 9.50 5.06 2.56
CA GLY A 232 9.24 3.97 1.62
C GLY A 232 9.87 4.24 0.24
N PRO A 233 10.10 3.19 -0.58
CA PRO A 233 10.65 3.33 -1.92
C PRO A 233 9.71 4.10 -2.85
N GLU A 234 8.41 4.12 -2.55
CA GLU A 234 7.41 4.88 -3.29
C GLU A 234 6.84 6.03 -2.46
N ARG A 235 6.44 7.11 -3.13
CA ARG A 235 5.93 8.33 -2.47
C ARG A 235 4.57 8.71 -3.05
N THR A 236 3.53 8.00 -2.64
CA THR A 236 2.16 8.33 -2.99
C THR A 236 1.32 8.61 -1.74
N HIS A 237 0.67 9.77 -1.73
CA HIS A 237 -0.33 10.14 -0.72
C HIS A 237 -1.73 9.62 -1.04
N LYS A 238 -1.92 8.99 -2.22
CA LYS A 238 -3.24 8.55 -2.65
C LYS A 238 -3.76 7.44 -1.72
N ASN A 239 -5.03 7.54 -1.35
CA ASN A 239 -5.71 6.43 -0.69
C ASN A 239 -5.71 5.18 -1.59
N GLY A 240 -5.61 4.02 -0.95
CA GLY A 240 -5.70 2.74 -1.62
C GLY A 240 -7.11 2.35 -1.98
N GLN A 241 -7.25 1.19 -2.62
CA GLN A 241 -8.52 0.68 -3.11
C GLN A 241 -9.15 -0.33 -2.12
N TYR A 242 -8.42 -0.75 -1.08
CA TYR A 242 -8.92 -1.66 -0.05
C TYR A 242 -9.50 -0.90 1.14
N ASP A 243 -10.82 -0.97 1.33
CA ASP A 243 -11.57 -0.33 2.42
C ASP A 243 -12.33 -1.32 3.32
N TYR A 244 -12.20 -2.63 3.07
CA TYR A 244 -12.90 -3.63 3.86
C TYR A 244 -12.44 -3.61 5.33
N GLY A 245 -13.40 -3.45 6.25
CA GLY A 245 -13.14 -3.30 7.68
C GLY A 245 -12.68 -1.91 8.11
N LEU A 246 -12.66 -0.91 7.24
CA LEU A 246 -12.34 0.48 7.58
C LEU A 246 -13.40 1.04 8.55
N LYS A 247 -12.95 1.62 9.66
CA LYS A 247 -13.79 2.28 10.67
C LYS A 247 -13.78 3.79 10.50
N GLU A 248 -12.62 4.36 10.20
CA GLU A 248 -12.41 5.80 10.16
C GLU A 248 -11.32 6.12 9.13
N ASN A 249 -11.61 7.04 8.21
CA ASN A 249 -10.62 7.57 7.28
C ASN A 249 -9.61 8.46 8.02
N ALA A 250 -8.33 8.29 7.70
CA ALA A 250 -7.32 9.25 8.11
C ALA A 250 -7.61 10.63 7.52
N GLN A 251 -7.34 11.67 8.29
CA GLN A 251 -7.49 13.06 7.87
C GLN A 251 -6.11 13.70 7.69
N PRO A 252 -5.95 14.61 6.73
CA PRO A 252 -4.75 15.43 6.61
C PRO A 252 -4.43 16.15 7.92
N VAL A 253 -3.19 16.02 8.39
CA VAL A 253 -2.75 16.61 9.66
C VAL A 253 -2.09 17.97 9.42
N SER A 254 -1.10 18.01 8.52
CA SER A 254 -0.49 19.24 8.01
C SER A 254 -1.02 19.58 6.62
N ASP A 255 -0.83 18.66 5.69
CA ASP A 255 -1.36 18.69 4.33
C ASP A 255 -1.53 17.25 3.81
N MET A 256 -1.89 17.10 2.53
CA MET A 256 -2.08 15.78 1.89
C MET A 256 -0.76 15.00 1.74
N ASP A 257 0.38 15.70 1.67
CA ASP A 257 1.70 15.11 1.43
C ASP A 257 2.49 14.86 2.71
N ASP A 258 1.94 15.21 3.88
CA ASP A 258 2.62 15.12 5.17
C ASP A 258 3.93 15.94 5.22
N GLN A 259 3.99 17.13 4.60
CA GLN A 259 5.24 17.92 4.56
C GLN A 259 5.76 18.26 5.96
N ILE A 260 4.86 18.44 6.92
CA ILE A 260 5.20 18.66 8.33
C ILE A 260 4.63 17.51 9.16
N LEU A 261 5.52 16.66 9.67
CA LEU A 261 5.18 15.57 10.58
C LEU A 261 5.06 16.06 12.03
N CYS A 262 4.01 15.63 12.73
CA CYS A 262 3.73 16.00 14.12
C CYS A 262 3.67 17.52 14.39
N PRO A 263 2.88 18.30 13.61
CA PRO A 263 2.86 19.76 13.73
C PRO A 263 2.35 20.23 15.10
N LYS A 264 1.41 19.49 15.70
CA LYS A 264 0.77 19.84 16.98
C LYS A 264 1.65 19.64 18.21
N VAL A 265 2.83 19.03 18.07
CA VAL A 265 3.77 18.81 19.18
C VAL A 265 4.82 19.94 19.30
N SER A 266 4.81 20.88 18.37
CA SER A 266 5.73 22.03 18.37
C SER A 266 5.44 23.05 19.49
N GLY A 267 4.25 22.98 20.11
CA GLY A 267 3.90 23.68 21.34
C GLY A 267 3.72 22.65 22.44
N GLY A 268 4.45 22.80 23.55
CA GLY A 268 4.54 21.83 24.63
C GLY A 268 3.21 21.19 25.02
N ILE A 269 3.26 19.89 25.33
CA ILE A 269 2.13 19.10 25.82
C ILE A 269 1.59 19.75 27.10
N GLU A 270 0.52 20.53 26.98
CA GLU A 270 -0.35 20.83 28.12
C GLU A 270 -1.19 19.57 28.37
N MET A 271 -0.75 18.76 29.32
CA MET A 271 -1.63 17.75 29.91
C MET A 271 -2.68 18.50 30.73
N LYS A 272 -3.92 18.53 30.25
CA LYS A 272 -5.09 18.82 31.07
C LYS A 272 -5.53 17.56 31.82
#